data_AF-V6HEV5-F1
#
_entry.id   AF-V6HEV5-F1
#
_cell.length_a   1.000
_cell.length_b   1.000
_cell.length_c   1.000
_cell.angle_alpha   90.00
_cell.angle_beta   90.00
_cell.angle_gamma   90.00
#
_symmetry.space_group_name_H-M   'P 1'
#
loop_
_entity.id
_entity.type
_entity.pdbx_description
1 polymer ?
#
loop_
_entity_poly.entity_id
_entity_poly.type
_entity_poly.pdbx_seq_one_letter_code
_entity_poly.pdbx_strand_id
1 'polypeptide(L)' 'MQRQSATQHIDILIDAILVTVVWRGREKLHFINPVPIYEVYERWVRKFEQNRLRFLHDLKEQLEGENDGET' A
#
# COMPACT_ATOMS: atom_id res chain seq x y z
N MET A 1 -14.03 12.17 15.62
CA MET A 1 -14.95 11.23 14.95
C MET A 1 -15.88 10.61 15.99
N GLN A 2 -17.18 10.50 15.68
CA GLN A 2 -18.15 9.83 16.54
C GLN A 2 -18.27 8.35 16.15
N ARG A 3 -18.69 7.47 17.07
CA ARG A 3 -18.84 6.01 16.78
C ARG A 3 -19.70 5.73 15.56
N GLN A 4 -20.75 6.54 15.35
CA GLN A 4 -21.63 6.45 14.19
C GLN A 4 -20.88 6.69 12.87
N SER A 5 -20.06 7.75 12.80
CA SER A 5 -19.26 8.05 11.60
C SER A 5 -18.27 6.94 11.26
N ALA A 6 -17.62 6.35 12.27
CA ALA A 6 -16.71 5.22 12.05
C ALA A 6 -17.45 3.98 11.50
N THR A 7 -18.66 3.70 11.98
CA THR A 7 -19.45 2.55 11.51
C THR A 7 -19.88 2.74 10.06
N GLN A 8 -20.32 3.93 9.67
CA GLN A 8 -20.63 4.24 8.26
C GLN A 8 -19.45 4.00 7.32
N HIS A 9 -18.24 4.40 7.73
CA HIS A 9 -17.04 4.13 6.94
C HIS A 9 -16.72 2.63 6.87
N ILE A 10 -16.92 1.89 7.95
CA ILE A 10 -16.69 0.45 7.98
C ILE A 10 -17.63 -0.26 6.99
N ASP A 11 -18.90 0.14 6.91
CA ASP A 11 -19.86 -0.47 5.99
C ASP A 11 -19.41 -0.29 4.52
N ILE A 12 -18.95 0.91 4.15
CA ILE A 12 -18.38 1.17 2.81
C ILE A 12 -17.15 0.29 2.55
N LEU A 13 -16.28 0.10 3.56
CA LEU A 13 -15.08 -0.74 3.41
C LEU A 13 -15.41 -2.23 3.32
N ILE A 14 -16.51 -2.67 3.92
CA ILE A 14 -17.03 -4.05 3.78
C ILE A 14 -17.56 -4.25 2.37
N ASP A 15 -18.35 -3.32 1.85
CA ASP A 15 -18.89 -3.37 0.48
C ASP A 15 -17.76 -3.39 -0.57
N ALA A 16 -16.66 -2.69 -0.28
CA ALA A 16 -15.46 -2.68 -1.10
C ALA A 16 -14.52 -3.88 -0.88
N ILE A 17 -14.89 -4.85 -0.02
CA ILE A 17 -14.09 -6.05 0.31
C ILE A 17 -12.75 -5.70 1.00
N LEU A 18 -12.58 -4.46 1.47
CA LEU A 18 -11.40 -3.99 2.19
C LEU A 18 -11.41 -4.37 3.67
N VAL A 19 -12.61 -4.62 4.23
CA VAL A 19 -12.81 -5.10 5.60
C VAL A 19 -13.71 -6.34 5.58
N THR A 20 -13.32 -7.37 6.33
CA THR A 20 -14.13 -8.57 6.56
C THR A 20 -14.59 -8.63 8.00
N VAL A 21 -15.79 -9.17 8.22
CA VAL A 21 -16.39 -9.31 9.55
C VAL A 21 -16.46 -10.77 9.95
N VAL A 22 -16.06 -11.07 11.19
CA VAL A 22 -16.27 -12.37 11.82
C VAL A 22 -16.98 -12.17 13.15
N TRP A 23 -18.04 -12.96 13.36
CA TRP A 23 -18.74 -13.00 14.64
C TRP A 23 -18.08 -14.02 15.57
N ARG A 24 -17.68 -13.57 16.77
CA ARG A 24 -17.15 -14.43 17.84
C ARG A 24 -18.05 -14.28 19.07
N GLY A 25 -19.01 -15.20 19.21
CA GLY A 25 -20.02 -15.10 20.27
C GLY A 25 -20.85 -13.82 20.12
N ARG A 26 -20.72 -12.88 21.06
CA ARG A 26 -21.39 -11.56 21.03
C ARG A 26 -20.52 -10.43 20.50
N GLU A 27 -19.33 -10.74 20.00
CA GLU A 27 -18.38 -9.77 19.47
C GLU A 27 -18.39 -9.79 17.94
N LYS A 28 -18.41 -8.58 17.33
CA LYS A 28 -18.24 -8.37 15.89
C LYS A 28 -16.81 -7.91 15.63
N LEU A 29 -15.96 -8.82 15.16
CA LEU A 29 -14.56 -8.54 14.87
C LEU A 29 -14.41 -8.07 13.42
N HIS A 30 -13.64 -7.01 13.21
CA HIS A 30 -13.38 -6.42 11.89
C HIS A 30 -11.91 -6.64 11.54
N PHE A 31 -11.65 -7.23 10.39
CA PHE A 31 -10.31 -7.53 9.90
C PHE A 31 -10.08 -6.83 8.57
N ILE A 32 -8.89 -6.26 8.40
CA ILE A 32 -8.48 -5.68 7.12
C ILE A 32 -8.16 -6.81 6.14
N ASN A 33 -8.64 -6.68 4.90
CA ASN A 33 -8.26 -7.56 3.80
C ASN A 33 -7.14 -6.90 2.97
N PRO A 34 -5.90 -7.42 3.02
CA PRO A 34 -4.77 -6.81 2.32
C PRO A 34 -4.79 -7.04 0.80
N VAL A 35 -5.54 -8.04 0.31
CA VAL A 35 -5.55 -8.43 -1.11
C VAL A 35 -5.99 -7.30 -2.04
N PRO A 36 -7.20 -6.71 -1.89
CA PRO A 36 -7.65 -5.62 -2.77
C PRO A 36 -6.77 -4.36 -2.67
N ILE A 37 -6.13 -4.13 -1.51
CA ILE A 37 -5.17 -3.01 -1.34
C ILE A 37 -3.96 -3.24 -2.24
N TYR A 38 -3.42 -4.47 -2.23
CA TYR A 38 -2.30 -4.84 -3.08
C TYR A 38 -2.67 -4.81 -4.57
N GLU A 39 -3.87 -5.24 -4.95
CA GLU A 39 -4.35 -5.16 -6.34
C GLU A 39 -4.41 -3.72 -6.87
N VAL A 40 -4.89 -2.76 -6.06
CA VAL A 40 -4.89 -1.34 -6.42
C VAL A 40 -3.46 -0.84 -6.58
N TYR A 41 -2.56 -1.21 -5.67
CA TYR A 41 -1.15 -0.88 -5.77
C TYR A 41 -0.52 -1.40 -7.07
N GLU A 42 -0.73 -2.68 -7.38
CA GLU A 42 -0.19 -3.33 -8.58
C GLU A 42 -0.70 -2.69 -9.87
N ARG A 43 -2.00 -2.36 -9.91
CA ARG A 43 -2.62 -1.78 -11.10
C ARG A 43 -2.18 -0.34 -11.31
N TRP A 44 -2.10 0.46 -10.24
CA TRP A 44 -2.05 1.92 -10.36
C TRP A 44 -0.75 2.54 -9.86
N VAL A 45 -0.14 2.01 -8.79
CA VAL A 45 1.03 2.60 -8.14
C VAL A 45 2.33 2.05 -8.72
N ARG A 46 2.43 0.73 -8.93
CA ARG A 46 3.67 0.05 -9.36
C ARG A 46 4.32 0.67 -10.61
N LYS A 47 3.52 1.14 -11.57
CA LYS A 47 4.03 1.77 -12.80
C LYS A 47 4.86 3.04 -12.56
N PHE A 48 4.61 3.76 -11.46
CA PHE A 48 5.36 4.96 -11.11
C PHE A 48 6.69 4.65 -10.42
N GLU A 49 6.84 3.45 -9.88
CA GLU A 49 8.06 3.05 -9.20
C GLU A 49 9.19 2.76 -10.18
N GLN A 50 8.88 2.22 -11.36
CA GLN A 50 9.89 1.88 -12.37
C GLN A 50 10.76 3.08 -12.75
N ASN A 51 10.14 4.24 -12.97
CA ASN A 51 10.87 5.46 -13.31
C ASN A 51 11.74 5.96 -12.15
N ARG A 52 11.21 5.90 -10.92
CA ARG A 52 11.96 6.31 -9.72
C ARG A 52 13.13 5.37 -9.44
N LEU A 53 12.94 4.07 -9.59
CA LEU A 53 13.98 3.07 -9.39
C LEU A 53 15.08 3.19 -10.44
N ARG A 54 14.73 3.49 -11.70
CA ARG A 54 15.72 3.78 -12.75
C ARG A 54 16.57 5.00 -12.39
N PHE A 55 15.94 6.10 -11.98
CA PHE A 55 16.68 7.29 -11.56
C PHE A 55 17.66 7.01 -10.41
N LEU A 56 17.20 6.27 -9.39
CA LEU A 56 18.06 5.91 -8.25
C LEU A 56 19.21 4.98 -8.66
N HIS A 57 18.98 4.08 -9.63
CA HIS A 57 20.02 3.23 -10.21
C HIS A 57 21.06 4.06 -10.96
N ASP A 58 20.63 4.95 -11.85
CA ASP A 58 21.54 5.80 -12.65
C ASP A 58 22.36 6.72 -11.74
N LEU A 59 21.73 7.28 -10.69
CA LEU A 59 22.41 8.08 -9.69
C LEU A 59 23.48 7.27 -8.94
N LYS A 60 23.18 6.01 -8.60
CA LYS A 60 24.13 5.12 -7.95
C LYS A 60 25.34 4.86 -8.86
N GLU A 61 25.12 4.51 -10.13
CA GLU A 61 26.21 4.26 -11.09
C GLU A 61 27.11 5.48 -11.26
N GLN A 62 26.55 6.69 -11.31
CA GLN A 62 27.33 7.92 -11.39
C GLN A 62 28.22 8.13 -10.16
N LEU A 63 27.65 8.00 -8.96
CA LEU A 63 28.39 8.19 -7.70
C LEU A 63 29.46 7.12 -7.46
N GLU A 64 29.23 5.90 -7.94
CA GLU A 64 30.22 4.82 -7.86
C GLU A 64 31.31 4.97 -8.95
N GLY A 65 30.94 5.36 -10.17
CA GLY A 65 31.87 5.54 -11.28
C GLY A 65 32.76 6.79 -11.19
N GLU A 66 32.33 7.85 -10.51
CA GLU A 66 33.17 9.03 -10.23
C GLU A 66 34.30 8.74 -9.22
N ASN A 67 34.20 7.67 -8.42
CA ASN A 67 35.22 7.29 -7.44
C ASN A 67 36.34 6.37 -7.99
N ASP A 68 36.23 5.88 -9.23
CA ASP A 68 37.23 4.98 -9.85
C ASP A 68 38.28 5.75 -10.69
N GLY A 69 38.30 7.09 -10.60
CA GLY A 69 39.14 7.97 -11.42
C GLY A 69 40.24 8.76 -10.70
N GLU A 70 40.55 8.46 -9.43
CA GLU A 70 41.64 9.10 -8.70
C GLU A 70 42.67 8.08 -8.18
N THR A 71 43.45 7.52 -9.11
CA THR A 71 44.87 7.12 -8.92
C THR A 71 45.61 7.18 -10.23
#